data_AF-A0A2W5SCY9-F1
#
_entry.id   AF-A0A2W5SCY9-F1
#
_cell.length_a   1.000
_cell.length_b   1.000
_cell.length_c   1.000
_cell.angle_alpha   90.00
_cell.angle_beta   90.00
_cell.angle_gamma   90.00
#
_symmetry.space_group_name_H-M   'P 1'
#
loop_
_entity.id
_entity.type
_entity.pdbx_description
1 polymer ?
#
loop_
_entity_poly.entity_id
_entity_poly.type
_entity_poly.pdbx_seq_one_letter_code
_entity_poly.pdbx_strand_id
1 'polypeptide(L)'
;MEFACIRLRIDINPLLNPFHDPRSGWWPPTAAQYAARNDQPGKITPASAVLGIFARHGWAWGGFYDGEMDYMHFFKVTDGSEDGPPNRPYAATSLEYRPRQ
;
A
#
# COMPACT_ATOMS: atom_id res chain seq x y z
N MET A 1 -20.44 16.79 -16.27
CA MET A 1 -20.51 16.68 -14.80
C MET A 1 -19.21 16.04 -14.40
N GLU A 2 -18.27 16.84 -13.91
CA GLU A 2 -16.91 16.39 -13.59
C GLU A 2 -16.95 15.77 -12.20
N PHE A 3 -16.71 14.47 -12.10
CA PHE A 3 -16.73 13.78 -10.83
C PHE A 3 -15.30 13.64 -10.32
N ALA A 4 -15.01 14.25 -9.17
CA ALA A 4 -13.70 14.19 -8.55
C ALA A 4 -13.45 12.81 -7.92
N CYS A 5 -12.53 12.02 -8.46
CA CYS A 5 -12.00 10.82 -7.81
C CYS A 5 -11.18 11.23 -6.57
N ILE A 6 -11.76 11.15 -5.37
CA ILE A 6 -11.00 11.33 -4.14
C ILE A 6 -10.23 10.05 -3.82
N ARG A 7 -8.91 10.08 -4.11
CA ARG A 7 -7.97 9.03 -3.69
C ARG A 7 -7.27 9.45 -2.42
N LEU A 8 -7.63 8.82 -1.30
CA LEU A 8 -6.93 8.98 -0.03
C LEU A 8 -5.65 8.17 -0.03
N ARG A 9 -4.58 8.76 0.47
CA ARG A 9 -3.25 8.16 0.53
C ARG A 9 -2.61 8.48 1.87
N ILE A 10 -1.96 7.48 2.46
CA ILE A 10 -1.25 7.61 3.73
C ILE A 10 0.08 6.90 3.59
N ASP A 11 1.17 7.64 3.86
CA ASP A 11 2.53 7.12 3.88
C ASP A 11 3.04 7.05 5.33
N ILE A 12 3.41 5.85 5.78
CA ILE A 12 3.85 5.63 7.17
C ILE A 12 5.35 5.36 7.23
N ASN A 13 6.07 6.27 7.87
CA ASN A 13 7.51 6.14 8.17
C ASN A 13 8.35 5.75 6.93
N PRO A 14 8.54 6.66 5.96
CA PRO A 14 9.26 6.38 4.71
C PRO A 14 10.68 5.85 4.91
N LEU A 15 11.34 6.16 6.04
CA LEU A 15 12.67 5.64 6.33
C LEU A 15 12.66 4.12 6.59
N LEU A 16 11.73 3.63 7.41
CA LEU A 16 11.61 2.20 7.70
C LEU A 16 10.76 1.45 6.67
N ASN A 17 9.94 2.15 5.90
CA ASN A 17 9.04 1.60 4.89
C ASN A 17 9.25 2.30 3.55
N PRO A 18 10.41 2.11 2.90
CA PRO A 18 10.73 2.84 1.69
C PRO A 18 9.92 2.39 0.48
N PHE A 19 9.89 3.26 -0.52
CA PHE A 19 9.43 2.97 -1.87
C PHE A 19 10.61 2.54 -2.74
N HIS A 20 10.44 1.51 -3.57
CA HIS A 20 11.38 1.12 -4.60
C HIS A 20 11.00 1.74 -5.95
N ASP A 21 11.69 2.80 -6.35
CA ASP A 21 11.64 3.32 -7.71
C ASP A 21 12.54 2.45 -8.62
N PRO A 22 12.01 1.80 -9.66
CA PRO A 22 12.82 1.01 -10.59
C PRO A 22 13.96 1.78 -11.27
N ARG A 23 13.88 3.11 -11.34
CA ARG A 23 14.85 3.98 -11.99
C ARG A 23 15.90 4.53 -11.03
N SER A 24 15.50 4.86 -9.81
CA SER A 24 16.33 5.58 -8.84
C SER A 24 16.65 4.79 -7.56
N GLY A 25 16.08 3.59 -7.41
CA GLY A 25 16.26 2.71 -6.26
C GLY A 25 15.35 3.06 -5.10
N TRP A 26 15.82 2.80 -3.87
CA TRP A 26 15.02 3.04 -2.67
C TRP A 26 14.89 4.54 -2.36
N TRP A 27 13.67 4.98 -2.09
CA TRP A 27 13.36 6.31 -1.60
C TRP A 27 12.82 6.26 -0.16
N PRO A 28 13.33 7.12 0.75
CA PRO A 28 14.46 8.02 0.54
C PRO A 28 15.78 7.23 0.34
N PRO A 29 16.81 7.80 -0.31
CA PRO A 29 18.06 7.07 -0.59
C PRO A 29 18.73 6.46 0.66
N THR A 30 18.57 7.10 1.82
CA THR A 30 19.09 6.62 3.11
C THR A 30 18.35 5.39 3.66
N ALA A 31 17.18 5.06 3.10
CA ALA A 31 16.34 3.95 3.52
C ALA A 31 16.73 2.60 2.92
N ALA A 32 17.68 2.57 1.98
CA ALA A 32 18.15 1.32 1.37
C ALA A 32 18.55 0.25 2.41
N GLN A 33 19.14 0.67 3.53
CA GLN A 33 19.51 -0.22 4.65
C GLN A 33 18.31 -0.86 5.37
N TYR A 34 17.11 -0.27 5.24
CA TYR A 34 15.88 -0.76 5.85
C TYR A 34 15.00 -1.54 4.87
N ALA A 35 15.37 -1.62 3.59
CA ALA A 35 14.57 -2.24 2.52
C ALA A 35 14.11 -3.67 2.81
N ALA A 36 14.98 -4.49 3.41
CA ALA A 36 14.66 -5.86 3.79
C ALA A 36 13.40 -5.91 4.67
N ARG A 37 12.41 -6.72 4.26
CA ARG A 37 11.15 -6.94 4.99
C ARG A 37 11.31 -8.05 6.02
N ASN A 38 12.11 -7.77 7.04
CA ASN A 38 12.18 -8.56 8.26
C ASN A 38 11.23 -8.00 9.33
N ASP A 39 10.89 -8.82 10.32
CA ASP A 39 10.04 -8.40 11.44
C ASP A 39 10.88 -7.56 12.41
N GLN A 40 10.77 -6.24 12.29
CA GLN A 40 11.42 -5.26 13.16
C GLN A 40 10.42 -4.15 13.54
N PRO A 41 10.55 -3.55 14.74
CA PRO A 41 9.69 -2.45 15.16
C PRO A 41 9.61 -1.33 14.11
N GLY A 42 8.39 -0.92 13.76
CA GLY A 42 8.14 0.17 12.82
C GLY A 42 8.13 -0.22 11.34
N LYS A 43 8.48 -1.47 10.99
CA LYS A 43 8.36 -1.98 9.61
C LYS A 43 6.97 -2.56 9.36
N ILE A 44 6.41 -2.22 8.22
CA ILE A 44 5.19 -2.83 7.70
C ILE A 44 5.59 -4.07 6.91
N THR A 45 5.00 -5.19 7.30
CA THR A 45 5.18 -6.52 6.71
C THR A 45 3.81 -7.16 6.49
N PRO A 46 3.72 -8.25 5.69
CA PRO A 46 2.48 -9.00 5.55
C PRO A 46 1.87 -9.51 6.87
N ALA A 47 2.68 -9.70 7.91
CA ALA A 47 2.23 -10.13 9.24
C ALA A 47 1.97 -8.95 10.21
N SER A 48 2.26 -7.72 9.81
CA SER A 48 2.16 -6.56 10.70
C SER A 48 0.71 -6.20 11.05
N ALA A 49 0.49 -5.79 12.31
CA ALA A 49 -0.82 -5.34 12.77
C ALA A 49 -1.35 -4.13 11.97
N VAL A 50 -0.44 -3.26 11.50
CA VAL A 50 -0.77 -2.08 10.67
C VAL A 50 -1.49 -2.52 9.40
N LEU A 51 -0.92 -3.45 8.64
CA LEU A 51 -1.55 -3.97 7.43
C LEU A 51 -2.92 -4.58 7.74
N GLY A 52 -3.02 -5.38 8.81
CA GLY A 52 -4.29 -5.97 9.23
C GLY A 52 -5.37 -4.94 9.58
N ILE A 53 -5.01 -3.83 10.25
CA ILE A 53 -5.94 -2.74 10.57
C ILE A 53 -6.40 -2.03 9.29
N PHE A 54 -5.46 -1.63 8.43
CA PHE A 54 -5.77 -0.92 7.19
C PHE A 54 -6.65 -1.76 6.25
N ALA A 55 -6.33 -3.05 6.11
CA ALA A 55 -7.11 -4.00 5.30
C ALA A 55 -8.55 -4.15 5.81
N ARG A 56 -8.77 -4.18 7.14
CA ARG A 56 -10.12 -4.20 7.75
C ARG A 56 -10.94 -2.95 7.44
N HIS A 57 -10.30 -1.82 7.12
CA HIS A 57 -10.97 -0.57 6.76
C HIS A 57 -10.99 -0.28 5.24
N GLY A 58 -10.65 -1.29 4.41
CA GLY A 58 -10.74 -1.21 2.96
C GLY A 58 -9.60 -0.42 2.31
N TRP A 59 -8.43 -0.35 2.95
CA TRP A 59 -7.22 0.20 2.35
C TRP A 59 -6.41 -0.90 1.67
N ALA A 60 -5.80 -0.57 0.53
CA ALA A 60 -4.80 -1.38 -0.13
C ALA A 60 -3.39 -0.92 0.28
N TRP A 61 -2.41 -1.82 0.17
CA TRP A 61 -1.01 -1.56 0.53
C TRP A 61 -0.10 -1.72 -0.68
N GLY A 62 0.80 -0.76 -0.89
CA GLY A 62 1.76 -0.74 -1.99
C GLY A 62 2.90 -1.77 -1.88
N GLY A 63 3.08 -2.39 -0.71
CA GLY A 63 4.14 -3.38 -0.50
C GLY A 63 3.99 -4.70 -1.25
N PHE A 64 2.87 -4.93 -1.94
CA PHE A 64 2.61 -6.15 -2.71
C PHE A 64 3.00 -6.06 -4.20
N TYR A 65 3.46 -4.90 -4.69
CA TYR A 65 3.84 -4.73 -6.10
C TYR A 65 5.29 -5.16 -6.32
N ASP A 66 5.51 -6.29 -6.98
CA ASP A 66 6.85 -6.77 -7.34
C ASP A 66 7.57 -5.76 -8.25
N GLY A 67 8.81 -5.39 -7.90
CA GLY A 67 9.64 -4.44 -8.65
C GLY A 67 9.37 -2.96 -8.35
N GLU A 68 8.18 -2.63 -7.83
CA GLU A 68 7.74 -1.26 -7.50
C GLU A 68 7.16 -1.20 -6.07
N MET A 69 7.77 -1.96 -5.15
CA MET A 69 7.26 -2.09 -3.78
C MET A 69 7.23 -0.73 -3.09
N ASP A 70 6.05 -0.31 -2.65
CA ASP A 70 5.86 0.91 -1.88
C ASP A 70 5.39 0.58 -0.46
N TYR A 71 6.36 0.36 0.45
CA TYR A 71 6.05 -0.14 1.79
C TYR A 71 5.37 0.92 2.69
N MET A 72 5.58 2.21 2.43
CA MET A 72 4.92 3.27 3.20
C MET A 72 3.45 3.42 2.80
N HIS A 73 3.12 3.07 1.56
CA HIS A 73 1.92 3.54 0.91
C HIS A 73 0.68 2.69 1.18
N PHE A 74 -0.32 3.32 1.80
CA PHE A 74 -1.69 2.84 1.80
C PHE A 74 -2.57 3.76 0.98
N PHE A 75 -3.47 3.17 0.19
CA PHE A 75 -4.41 3.93 -0.62
C PHE A 75 -5.83 3.38 -0.53
N LYS A 76 -6.80 4.29 -0.64
CA LYS A 76 -8.22 3.99 -0.67
C LYS A 76 -8.91 4.88 -1.69
N VAL A 77 -9.75 4.27 -2.52
CA VAL A 77 -10.63 5.00 -3.43
C VAL A 77 -11.96 5.19 -2.72
N THR A 78 -12.37 6.44 -2.57
CA THR A 78 -13.70 6.83 -2.15
C THR A 78 -14.46 7.34 -3.38
N ASP A 79 -15.74 7.04 -3.45
CA ASP A 79 -16.60 7.23 -4.61
C ASP A 79 -16.55 8.65 -5.20
N GLY A 80 -16.08 8.70 -6.44
CA GLY A 80 -16.09 9.85 -7.33
C GLY A 80 -15.93 9.27 -8.74
N SER A 81 -16.99 9.33 -9.53
CA SER A 81 -17.16 8.56 -10.75
C SER A 81 -16.41 9.11 -11.95
N GLU A 82 -15.20 8.62 -12.20
CA GLU A 82 -14.81 8.23 -13.55
C GLU A 82 -13.94 6.96 -13.48
N ASP A 83 -14.31 6.00 -14.32
CA ASP A 83 -13.59 4.80 -14.76
C ASP A 83 -12.49 4.30 -13.81
N GLY A 84 -12.91 3.73 -12.68
CA GLY A 84 -12.09 2.73 -12.00
C GLY A 84 -11.84 1.54 -12.96
N PRO A 85 -10.72 0.80 -12.85
CA PRO A 85 -10.56 -0.42 -13.64
C PRO A 85 -11.83 -1.28 -13.51
N PRO A 86 -12.37 -1.75 -14.64
CA PRO A 86 -13.80 -1.82 -14.86
C PRO A 86 -14.42 -2.85 -13.92
N ASN A 87 -15.57 -2.51 -13.34
CA ASN A 87 -16.51 -3.48 -12.76
C ASN A 87 -15.96 -4.24 -11.53
N ARG A 88 -16.00 -3.64 -10.32
CA ARG A 88 -15.85 -4.41 -9.07
C ARG A 88 -17.23 -4.75 -8.49
N PRO A 89 -17.67 -6.02 -8.45
CA PRO A 89 -18.93 -6.44 -7.82
C PRO A 89 -18.91 -6.40 -6.28
N TYR A 90 -17.90 -5.76 -5.67
CA TYR A 90 -17.67 -5.82 -4.23
C TYR A 90 -17.29 -4.46 -3.67
N ALA A 91 -18.06 -3.97 -2.70
CA ALA A 91 -17.55 -3.09 -1.66
C ALA A 91 -16.73 -3.97 -0.71
N ALA A 92 -15.41 -3.78 -0.66
CA ALA A 92 -14.56 -4.56 0.24
C ALA A 92 -14.80 -4.12 1.69
N THR A 93 -15.76 -4.76 2.37
CA THR A 93 -16.01 -4.61 3.81
C THR A 93 -14.95 -5.34 4.66
N SER A 94 -14.16 -6.21 4.05
CA SER A 94 -12.95 -6.81 4.60
C SER A 94 -12.06 -7.37 3.48
N LEU A 95 -10.76 -7.07 3.49
CA LEU A 95 -9.76 -7.75 2.66
C LEU A 95 -9.08 -8.84 3.49
N GLU A 96 -9.16 -10.10 3.03
CA GLU A 96 -8.40 -11.23 3.60
C GLU A 96 -7.10 -11.39 2.80
N TYR A 97 -5.95 -11.35 3.48
CA TYR A 97 -4.66 -11.63 2.84
C TYR A 97 -4.49 -13.14 2.62
N ARG A 98 -4.18 -13.54 1.38
CA ARG A 98 -3.82 -14.94 1.03
C ARG A 98 -2.46 -14.99 0.32
N PRO A 99 -1.40 -15.54 0.94
CA PRO A 99 -0.12 -15.74 0.26
C PRO A 99 -0.23 -16.85 -0.81
N ARG A 100 0.61 -16.80 -1.86
CA ARG A 100 0.69 -17.90 -2.86
C ARG A 100 1.17 -19.19 -2.18
N GLN A 101 0.56 -20.31 -2.58
CA GLN A 101 0.98 -21.68 -2.25
C GLN A 101 2.30 -22.04 -2.93
#